data_AF-A0A5T8J8Q2-F1
#
_entry.id   AF-A0A5T8J8Q2-F1
#
_cell.length_a   1.000
_cell.length_b   1.000
_cell.length_c   1.000
_cell.angle_alpha   90.00
_cell.angle_beta   90.00
_cell.angle_gamma   90.00
#
_symmetry.space_group_name_H-M   'P 1'
#
loop_
_entity.id
_entity.type
_entity.pdbx_description
1 polymer ?
#
loop_
_entity_poly.entity_id
_entity_poly.type
_entity_poly.pdbx_seq_one_letter_code
_entity_poly.pdbx_strand_id
1 'polypeptide(L)'
;MNNSDLVEKRIKRCMESSARSVAASAKSISAAMSQSQVAMRAQSDAVAQLAREADEAREKAVALNQKLRAEAAQSAAVAQAQDLAAAAFFRQLDSVKQLSGGLQELQRIQSQVQHAKNNGDISQQDYLALISDVTAKKHLMAAADEQATQSKNRFIQSLKRQVATQQLSRAELLRVKAA
;
A
#
# COMPACT_ATOMS: atom_id res chain seq x y z
N MET A 1 -87.65 35.53 -55.01
CA MET A 1 -86.37 34.81 -54.97
C MET A 1 -86.67 33.32 -54.95
N ASN A 2 -86.15 32.56 -55.93
CA ASN A 2 -86.48 31.15 -56.11
C ASN A 2 -85.82 30.27 -55.03
N ASN A 3 -86.60 29.36 -54.42
CA ASN A 3 -86.11 28.44 -53.37
C ASN A 3 -84.94 27.56 -53.83
N SER A 4 -84.79 27.33 -55.14
CA SER A 4 -83.68 26.56 -55.74
C SER A 4 -82.31 27.23 -55.54
N ASP A 5 -82.21 28.55 -55.70
CA ASP A 5 -80.94 29.29 -55.54
C ASP A 5 -80.42 29.28 -54.09
N LEU A 6 -81.33 29.22 -53.12
CA LEU A 6 -80.97 29.21 -51.70
C LEU A 6 -80.43 27.84 -51.27
N VAL A 7 -81.00 26.76 -51.82
CA VAL A 7 -80.52 25.39 -51.61
C VAL A 7 -79.14 25.21 -52.23
N GLU A 8 -78.93 25.70 -53.45
CA GLU A 8 -77.63 25.61 -54.13
C GLU A 8 -76.52 26.39 -53.39
N LYS A 9 -76.83 27.59 -52.89
CA LYS A 9 -75.89 28.37 -52.05
C LYS A 9 -75.58 27.72 -50.70
N ARG A 10 -76.51 26.95 -50.12
CA ARG A 10 -76.28 26.20 -48.88
C ARG A 10 -75.42 24.97 -49.13
N ILE A 11 -75.66 24.26 -50.22
CA ILE A 11 -74.84 23.12 -50.64
C ILE A 11 -73.41 23.59 -50.95
N LYS A 12 -73.24 24.68 -51.71
CA LYS A 12 -71.91 25.27 -51.98
C LYS A 12 -71.17 25.66 -50.70
N ARG A 13 -71.83 26.33 -49.76
CA ARG A 13 -71.22 26.65 -48.44
C ARG A 13 -70.90 25.42 -47.61
N CYS A 14 -71.76 24.41 -47.62
CA CYS A 14 -71.50 23.15 -46.94
C CYS A 14 -70.26 22.47 -47.52
N MET A 15 -70.18 22.35 -48.85
CA MET A 15 -69.02 21.79 -49.55
C MET A 15 -67.74 22.58 -49.29
N GLU A 16 -67.78 23.92 -49.33
CA GLU A 16 -66.63 24.77 -49.02
C GLU A 16 -66.18 24.62 -47.57
N SER A 17 -67.12 24.53 -46.61
CA SER A 17 -66.80 24.32 -45.20
C SER A 17 -66.19 22.94 -44.96
N SER A 18 -66.70 21.91 -45.65
CA SER A 18 -66.20 20.54 -45.57
C SER A 18 -64.81 20.44 -46.19
N ALA A 19 -64.57 21.08 -47.34
CA ALA A 19 -63.26 21.15 -47.98
C ALA A 19 -62.22 21.88 -47.12
N ARG A 20 -62.61 23.00 -46.48
CA ARG A 20 -61.75 23.73 -45.53
C ARG A 20 -61.42 22.90 -44.29
N SER A 21 -62.39 22.17 -43.74
CA SER A 21 -62.20 21.27 -42.60
C SER A 21 -61.26 20.12 -42.93
N VAL A 22 -61.42 19.50 -44.10
CA VAL A 22 -60.53 18.44 -44.60
C VAL A 22 -59.11 18.97 -44.85
N ALA A 23 -58.97 20.13 -45.48
CA ALA A 23 -57.67 20.75 -45.71
C ALA A 23 -56.96 21.14 -44.39
N ALA A 24 -57.69 21.65 -43.40
CA ALA A 24 -57.16 21.95 -42.08
C ALA A 24 -56.71 20.67 -41.35
N SER A 25 -57.48 19.59 -41.46
CA SER A 25 -57.16 18.28 -40.86
C SER A 25 -55.95 17.62 -41.54
N ALA A 26 -55.84 17.70 -42.85
CA ALA A 26 -54.66 17.22 -43.58
C ALA A 26 -53.40 18.00 -43.19
N LYS A 27 -53.52 19.32 -43.00
CA LYS A 27 -52.41 20.17 -42.55
C LYS A 27 -51.99 19.87 -41.12
N SER A 28 -52.94 19.61 -40.20
CA SER A 28 -52.61 19.25 -38.82
C SER A 28 -51.96 17.87 -38.71
N ILE A 29 -52.44 16.88 -39.48
CA ILE A 29 -51.82 15.55 -39.56
C ILE A 29 -50.40 15.65 -40.12
N SER A 30 -50.19 16.40 -41.21
CA SER A 30 -48.86 16.60 -41.80
C SER A 30 -47.90 17.30 -40.83
N ALA A 31 -48.38 18.30 -40.08
CA ALA A 31 -47.60 18.97 -39.05
C ALA A 31 -47.23 18.02 -37.89
N ALA A 32 -48.19 17.22 -37.41
CA ALA A 32 -47.96 16.22 -36.36
C ALA A 32 -46.98 15.12 -36.82
N MET A 33 -47.09 14.65 -38.07
CA MET A 33 -46.15 13.70 -38.66
C MET A 33 -44.75 14.29 -38.78
N SER A 34 -44.63 15.52 -39.26
CA SER A 34 -43.34 16.22 -39.35
C SER A 34 -42.70 16.37 -37.96
N GLN A 35 -43.49 16.77 -36.96
CA GLN A 35 -43.04 16.91 -35.58
C GLN A 35 -42.60 15.56 -34.99
N SER A 36 -43.39 14.50 -35.21
CA SER A 36 -43.06 13.14 -34.79
C SER A 36 -41.76 12.65 -35.43
N GLN A 37 -41.55 12.91 -36.72
CA GLN A 37 -40.32 12.52 -37.42
C GLN A 37 -39.08 13.26 -36.89
N VAL A 38 -39.20 14.55 -36.54
CA VAL A 38 -38.12 15.32 -35.92
C VAL A 38 -37.82 14.79 -34.52
N ALA A 39 -38.84 14.50 -33.71
CA ALA A 39 -38.67 13.94 -32.37
C ALA A 39 -38.00 12.55 -32.40
N MET A 40 -38.38 11.69 -33.36
CA MET A 40 -37.75 10.37 -33.55
C MET A 40 -36.28 10.48 -33.94
N ARG A 41 -35.91 11.41 -34.81
CA ARG A 41 -34.51 11.68 -35.17
C ARG A 41 -33.71 12.17 -33.98
N ALA A 42 -34.23 13.18 -33.26
CA ALA A 42 -33.58 13.72 -32.07
C ALA A 42 -33.38 12.64 -30.98
N GLN A 43 -34.35 11.75 -30.80
CA GLN A 43 -34.23 10.61 -29.89
C GLN A 43 -33.16 9.62 -30.36
N SER A 44 -33.14 9.26 -31.65
CA SER A 44 -32.12 8.37 -32.21
C SER A 44 -30.70 8.95 -32.04
N ASP A 45 -30.54 10.25 -32.29
CA ASP A 45 -29.26 10.94 -32.13
C ASP A 45 -28.81 10.98 -30.67
N ALA A 46 -29.75 11.25 -29.74
CA ALA A 46 -29.48 11.23 -28.31
C ALA A 46 -29.08 9.83 -27.82
N VAL A 47 -29.74 8.77 -28.30
CA VAL A 47 -29.37 7.37 -27.97
C VAL A 47 -27.99 7.03 -28.53
N ALA A 48 -27.67 7.46 -29.75
CA ALA A 48 -26.35 7.23 -30.35
C ALA A 48 -25.23 8.01 -29.62
N GLN A 49 -25.51 9.22 -29.15
CA GLN A 49 -24.59 9.98 -28.28
C GLN A 49 -24.38 9.28 -26.94
N LEU A 50 -25.46 8.87 -26.28
CA LEU A 50 -25.39 8.15 -25.00
C LEU A 50 -24.63 6.83 -25.11
N ALA A 51 -24.80 6.09 -26.21
CA ALA A 51 -24.04 4.86 -26.46
C ALA A 51 -22.53 5.14 -26.54
N ARG A 52 -22.12 6.18 -27.29
CA ARG A 52 -20.71 6.58 -27.38
C ARG A 52 -20.15 7.01 -26.04
N GLU A 53 -20.90 7.82 -25.28
CA GLU A 53 -20.49 8.25 -23.94
C GLU A 53 -20.36 7.07 -22.97
N ALA A 54 -21.27 6.09 -23.06
CA ALA A 54 -21.22 4.87 -22.25
C ALA A 54 -20.01 4.01 -22.60
N ASP A 55 -19.68 3.87 -23.88
CA ASP A 55 -18.48 3.16 -24.34
C ASP A 55 -17.20 3.86 -23.88
N GLU A 56 -17.11 5.19 -24.03
CA GLU A 56 -15.97 5.97 -23.53
C GLU A 56 -15.83 5.87 -22.00
N ALA A 57 -16.93 5.92 -21.27
CA ALA A 57 -16.94 5.77 -19.81
C ALA A 57 -16.46 4.37 -19.40
N ARG A 58 -16.89 3.33 -20.13
CA ARG A 58 -16.44 1.95 -19.91
C ARG A 58 -14.93 1.82 -20.14
N GLU A 59 -14.41 2.37 -21.23
CA GLU A 59 -12.97 2.34 -21.52
C GLU A 59 -12.16 3.04 -20.43
N LYS A 60 -12.58 4.24 -20.00
CA LYS A 60 -11.94 4.98 -18.91
C LYS A 60 -11.99 4.19 -17.59
N ALA A 61 -13.11 3.54 -17.29
CA ALA A 61 -13.25 2.71 -16.10
C ALA A 61 -12.30 1.49 -16.12
N VAL A 62 -12.15 0.84 -17.28
CA VAL A 62 -11.20 -0.27 -17.45
C VAL A 62 -9.76 0.20 -17.28
N ALA A 63 -9.38 1.32 -17.91
CA ALA A 63 -8.05 1.90 -17.79
C ALA A 63 -7.73 2.30 -16.34
N LEU A 64 -8.68 2.91 -15.63
CA LEU A 64 -8.55 3.24 -14.21
C LEU A 64 -8.38 1.98 -13.36
N ASN A 65 -9.19 0.94 -13.59
CA ASN A 65 -9.09 -0.32 -12.84
C ASN A 65 -7.72 -1.00 -13.04
N GLN A 66 -7.21 -0.99 -14.28
CA GLN A 66 -5.88 -1.51 -14.59
C GLN A 66 -4.80 -0.71 -13.85
N LYS A 67 -4.89 0.62 -13.83
CA LYS A 67 -3.95 1.48 -13.11
C LYS A 67 -3.98 1.19 -11.60
N LEU A 68 -5.17 1.08 -11.00
CA LEU A 68 -5.32 0.75 -9.58
C LEU A 68 -4.74 -0.63 -9.24
N ARG A 69 -4.90 -1.63 -10.11
CA ARG A 69 -4.28 -2.94 -9.93
C ARG A 69 -2.76 -2.89 -10.02
N ALA A 70 -2.22 -2.13 -10.99
CA ALA A 70 -0.77 -1.97 -11.13
C ALA A 70 -0.18 -1.24 -9.93
N GLU A 71 -0.84 -0.19 -9.44
CA GLU A 71 -0.44 0.54 -8.24
C GLU A 71 -0.50 -0.36 -6.99
N ALA A 72 -1.58 -1.12 -6.80
CA ALA A 72 -1.68 -2.08 -5.70
C ALA A 72 -0.57 -3.15 -5.75
N ALA A 73 -0.26 -3.67 -6.94
CA ALA A 73 0.83 -4.62 -7.12
C ALA A 73 2.20 -3.99 -6.82
N GLN A 74 2.41 -2.74 -7.21
CA GLN A 74 3.64 -2.00 -6.89
C GLN A 74 3.77 -1.76 -5.38
N SER A 75 2.71 -1.31 -4.71
CA SER A 75 2.72 -1.14 -3.25
C SER A 75 2.99 -2.45 -2.51
N ALA A 76 2.39 -3.55 -2.97
CA ALA A 76 2.63 -4.88 -2.40
C ALA A 76 4.09 -5.33 -2.60
N ALA A 77 4.67 -5.08 -3.76
CA ALA A 77 6.08 -5.39 -4.03
C ALA A 77 7.04 -4.57 -3.15
N VAL A 78 6.74 -3.29 -2.90
CA VAL A 78 7.52 -2.45 -1.98
C VAL A 78 7.42 -2.96 -0.55
N ALA A 79 6.22 -3.29 -0.07
CA ALA A 79 6.03 -3.86 1.26
C ALA A 79 6.81 -5.17 1.43
N GLN A 80 6.73 -6.08 0.45
CA GLN A 80 7.48 -7.33 0.48
C GLN A 80 9.00 -7.11 0.48
N ALA A 81 9.49 -6.14 -0.29
CA ALA A 81 10.91 -5.79 -0.29
C ALA A 81 11.37 -5.27 1.08
N GLN A 82 10.54 -4.43 1.73
CA GLN A 82 10.80 -3.95 3.08
C GLN A 82 10.83 -5.08 4.11
N ASP A 83 9.87 -6.00 4.05
CA ASP A 83 9.82 -7.18 4.94
C ASP A 83 11.06 -8.07 4.78
N LEU A 84 11.51 -8.29 3.53
CA LEU A 84 12.72 -9.07 3.25
C LEU A 84 13.97 -8.40 3.80
N ALA A 85 14.09 -7.07 3.66
CA ALA A 85 15.19 -6.31 4.21
C ALA A 85 15.20 -6.36 5.75
N ALA A 86 14.04 -6.18 6.39
CA ALA A 86 13.89 -6.31 7.84
C ALA A 86 14.28 -7.72 8.32
N ALA A 87 13.78 -8.77 7.66
CA ALA A 87 14.10 -10.15 7.98
C ALA A 87 15.61 -10.44 7.84
N ALA A 88 16.29 -9.81 6.89
CA ALA A 88 17.74 -9.92 6.77
C ALA A 88 18.47 -9.30 7.96
N PHE A 89 18.00 -8.15 8.47
CA PHE A 89 18.58 -7.54 9.67
C PHE A 89 18.35 -8.38 10.93
N PHE A 90 17.16 -8.97 11.11
CA PHE A 90 16.92 -9.88 12.24
C PHE A 90 17.87 -11.09 12.20
N ARG A 91 18.07 -11.71 11.03
CA ARG A 91 19.06 -12.79 10.88
C ARG A 91 20.49 -12.35 11.19
N GLN A 92 20.89 -11.16 10.75
CA GLN A 92 22.19 -10.59 11.09
C GLN A 92 22.32 -10.40 12.60
N LEU A 93 21.29 -9.82 13.23
CA LEU A 93 21.24 -9.62 14.67
C LEU A 93 21.38 -10.94 15.42
N ASP A 94 20.64 -11.98 15.02
CA ASP A 94 20.71 -13.31 15.63
C ASP A 94 22.10 -13.93 15.52
N SER A 95 22.74 -13.80 14.35
CA SER A 95 24.09 -14.32 14.12
C SER A 95 25.21 -13.66 14.92
N VAL A 96 24.95 -12.50 15.54
CA VAL A 96 25.94 -11.81 16.40
C VAL A 96 26.31 -12.70 17.59
N LYS A 97 27.60 -13.01 17.69
CA LYS A 97 28.17 -13.87 18.75
C LYS A 97 28.44 -13.08 20.03
N GLN A 98 28.31 -13.75 21.18
CA GLN A 98 28.45 -13.10 22.50
C GLN A 98 29.91 -12.86 22.95
N LEU A 99 30.91 -13.53 22.38
CA LEU A 99 32.19 -13.73 23.07
C LEU A 99 33.29 -12.73 22.71
N SER A 100 33.30 -12.12 21.51
CA SER A 100 34.24 -11.06 21.10
C SER A 100 33.81 -10.46 19.75
N GLY A 101 33.84 -9.12 19.62
CA GLY A 101 33.48 -8.40 18.39
C GLY A 101 31.98 -8.15 18.18
N GLY A 102 31.10 -8.89 18.86
CA GLY A 102 29.66 -8.75 18.68
C GLY A 102 29.10 -7.37 19.07
N LEU A 103 29.72 -6.65 20.00
CA LEU A 103 29.29 -5.28 20.35
C LEU A 103 29.59 -4.28 19.21
N GLN A 104 30.70 -4.48 18.48
CA GLN A 104 31.03 -3.69 17.29
C GLN A 104 30.12 -4.08 16.11
N GLU A 105 29.79 -5.36 15.97
CA GLU A 105 28.79 -5.83 14.99
C GLU A 105 27.40 -5.24 15.27
N LEU A 106 26.95 -5.20 16.52
CA LEU A 106 25.67 -4.56 16.90
C LEU A 106 25.66 -3.07 16.56
N GLN A 107 26.76 -2.36 16.80
CA GLN A 107 26.87 -0.94 16.43
C GLN A 107 26.83 -0.74 14.91
N ARG A 108 27.49 -1.62 14.15
CA ARG A 108 27.42 -1.63 12.68
C ARG A 108 26.00 -1.90 12.19
N ILE A 109 25.32 -2.89 12.75
CA ILE A 109 23.92 -3.22 12.41
C ILE A 109 23.01 -2.03 12.73
N GLN A 110 23.17 -1.40 13.89
CA GLN A 110 22.40 -0.21 14.28
C GLN A 110 22.51 0.93 13.26
N SER A 111 23.73 1.24 12.83
CA SER A 111 23.97 2.25 11.79
C SER A 111 23.31 1.87 10.46
N GLN A 112 23.42 0.61 10.05
CA GLN A 112 22.80 0.13 8.81
C GLN A 112 21.27 0.17 8.86
N VAL A 113 20.68 -0.19 9.99
CA VAL A 113 19.23 -0.08 10.23
C VAL A 113 18.76 1.37 10.15
N GLN A 114 19.53 2.33 10.70
CA GLN A 114 19.23 3.75 10.57
C GLN A 114 19.29 4.22 9.12
N HIS A 115 20.32 3.81 8.37
CA HIS A 115 20.44 4.15 6.94
C HIS A 115 19.30 3.54 6.11
N ALA A 116 18.97 2.27 6.33
CA ALA A 116 17.85 1.59 5.68
C ALA A 116 16.51 2.31 5.96
N LYS A 117 16.31 2.78 7.19
CA LYS A 117 15.12 3.57 7.53
C LYS A 117 15.08 4.90 6.79
N ASN A 118 16.20 5.61 6.70
CA ASN A 118 16.27 6.90 6.01
C ASN A 118 16.03 6.75 4.50
N ASN A 119 16.43 5.63 3.91
CA ASN A 119 16.22 5.31 2.50
C ASN A 119 14.81 4.79 2.19
N GLY A 120 14.03 4.40 3.22
CA GLY A 120 12.73 3.75 3.04
C GLY A 120 12.82 2.26 2.69
N ASP A 121 13.99 1.64 2.91
CA ASP A 121 14.23 0.20 2.66
C ASP A 121 13.57 -0.68 3.72
N ILE A 122 13.17 -0.12 4.87
CA ILE A 122 12.44 -0.81 5.94
C ILE A 122 11.29 0.05 6.46
N SER A 123 10.25 -0.61 6.97
CA SER A 123 9.11 0.08 7.57
C SER A 123 9.49 0.79 8.87
N GLN A 124 8.67 1.75 9.30
CA GLN A 124 8.84 2.41 10.61
C GLN A 124 8.71 1.41 11.77
N GLN A 125 7.82 0.43 11.65
CA GLN A 125 7.57 -0.54 12.69
C GLN A 125 8.76 -1.48 12.86
N ASP A 126 9.31 -1.98 11.75
CA ASP A 126 10.48 -2.87 11.78
C ASP A 126 11.72 -2.16 12.32
N TYR A 127 11.90 -0.88 11.97
CA TYR A 127 12.97 -0.07 12.54
C TYR A 127 12.89 -0.02 14.08
N LEU A 128 11.70 0.23 14.64
CA LEU A 128 11.53 0.30 16.10
C LEU A 128 11.80 -1.05 16.77
N ALA A 129 11.35 -2.15 16.15
CA ALA A 129 11.62 -3.50 16.63
C ALA A 129 13.12 -3.82 16.61
N LEU A 130 13.80 -3.56 15.48
CA LEU A 130 15.23 -3.80 15.32
C LEU A 130 16.08 -3.00 16.30
N ILE A 131 15.78 -1.72 16.52
CA ILE A 131 16.52 -0.89 17.49
C ILE A 131 16.29 -1.37 18.92
N SER A 132 15.07 -1.82 19.25
CA SER A 132 14.76 -2.42 20.55
C SER A 132 15.61 -3.69 20.77
N ASP A 133 15.64 -4.58 19.79
CA ASP A 133 16.40 -5.83 19.86
C ASP A 133 17.91 -5.61 19.93
N VAL A 134 18.45 -4.67 19.14
CA VAL A 134 19.85 -4.24 19.22
C VAL A 134 20.18 -3.76 20.63
N THR A 135 19.31 -2.94 21.21
CA THR A 135 19.51 -2.37 22.54
C THR A 135 19.47 -3.46 23.61
N ALA A 136 18.47 -4.34 23.56
CA ALA A 136 18.33 -5.48 24.47
C ALA A 136 19.56 -6.40 24.39
N LYS A 137 19.99 -6.76 23.18
CA LYS A 137 21.17 -7.63 22.98
C LYS A 137 22.45 -6.97 23.45
N LYS A 138 22.61 -5.65 23.26
CA LYS A 138 23.75 -4.88 23.80
C LYS A 138 23.81 -4.94 25.32
N HIS A 139 22.68 -4.78 26.00
CA HIS A 139 22.62 -4.89 27.47
C HIS A 139 22.98 -6.31 27.96
N LEU A 140 22.44 -7.34 27.32
CA LEU A 140 22.76 -8.73 27.65
C LEU A 140 24.25 -9.04 27.48
N MET A 141 24.86 -8.56 26.40
CA MET A 141 26.29 -8.76 26.15
C MET A 141 27.16 -8.02 27.17
N ALA A 142 26.82 -6.77 27.50
CA ALA A 142 27.56 -6.01 28.52
C ALA A 142 27.55 -6.72 29.88
N ALA A 143 26.40 -7.28 30.29
CA ALA A 143 26.30 -8.06 31.53
C ALA A 143 27.14 -9.35 31.49
N ALA A 144 27.15 -10.06 30.35
CA ALA A 144 27.94 -11.27 30.17
C ALA A 144 29.46 -10.98 30.23
N ASP A 145 29.90 -9.89 29.59
CA ASP A 145 31.30 -9.45 29.60
C ASP A 145 31.77 -9.07 31.02
N GLU A 146 30.91 -8.40 31.79
CA GLU A 146 31.20 -8.06 33.17
C GLU A 146 31.34 -9.32 34.04
N GLN A 147 30.41 -10.27 33.92
CA GLN A 147 30.47 -11.54 34.65
C GLN A 147 31.71 -12.37 34.28
N ALA A 148 32.08 -12.42 32.99
CA ALA A 148 33.28 -13.09 32.53
C ALA A 148 34.55 -12.44 33.11
N THR A 149 34.60 -11.10 33.15
CA THR A 149 35.72 -10.34 33.73
C THR A 149 35.85 -10.58 35.23
N GLN A 150 34.74 -10.56 35.97
CA GLN A 150 34.73 -10.88 37.40
C GLN A 150 35.22 -12.32 37.66
N SER A 151 34.78 -13.27 36.85
CA SER A 151 35.19 -14.68 36.97
C SER A 151 36.69 -14.86 36.72
N LYS A 152 37.24 -14.22 35.67
CA LYS A 152 38.68 -14.19 35.39
C LYS A 152 39.47 -13.59 36.56
N ASN A 153 39.00 -12.46 37.12
CA ASN A 153 39.65 -11.82 38.25
C ASN A 153 39.70 -12.73 39.50
N ARG A 154 38.59 -13.41 39.82
CA ARG A 154 38.54 -14.39 40.92
C ARG A 154 39.51 -15.54 40.70
N PHE A 155 39.58 -16.07 39.48
CA PHE A 155 40.51 -17.15 39.12
C PHE A 155 41.99 -16.72 39.25
N ILE A 156 42.33 -15.51 38.79
CA ILE A 156 43.68 -14.96 38.97
C ILE A 156 44.00 -14.81 40.46
N GLN A 157 43.06 -14.36 41.28
CA GLN A 157 43.26 -14.27 42.74
C GLN A 157 43.44 -15.64 43.40
N SER A 158 42.72 -16.68 42.96
CA SER A 158 42.93 -18.04 43.49
C SER A 158 44.29 -18.60 43.07
N LEU A 159 44.73 -18.36 41.83
CA LEU A 159 46.07 -18.76 41.36
C LEU A 159 47.17 -18.06 42.17
N LYS A 160 47.04 -16.75 42.41
CA LYS A 160 47.99 -16.00 43.25
C LYS A 160 48.10 -16.58 44.65
N ARG A 161 46.96 -16.92 45.28
CA ARG A 161 46.92 -17.57 46.59
C ARG A 161 47.60 -18.94 46.57
N GLN A 162 47.28 -19.77 45.57
CA GLN A 162 47.88 -21.10 45.43
C GLN A 162 49.40 -21.05 45.27
N VAL A 163 49.92 -20.13 44.45
CA VAL A 163 51.36 -19.93 44.28
C VAL A 163 52.02 -19.48 45.58
N ALA A 164 51.41 -18.56 46.32
CA ALA A 164 51.93 -18.12 47.62
C ALA A 164 52.01 -19.28 48.63
N THR A 165 50.94 -20.09 48.73
CA THR A 165 50.91 -21.27 49.63
C THR A 165 51.98 -22.30 49.25
N GLN A 166 52.20 -22.56 47.96
CA GLN A 166 53.26 -23.48 47.51
C GLN A 166 54.66 -22.96 47.83
N GLN A 167 54.91 -21.66 47.68
CA GLN A 167 56.21 -21.06 48.03
C GLN A 167 56.49 -21.15 49.54
N LEU A 168 55.49 -20.90 50.38
CA LEU A 168 55.57 -21.09 51.83
C LEU A 168 55.90 -22.54 52.19
N SER A 169 55.16 -23.51 51.63
CA SER A 169 55.41 -24.93 51.85
C SER A 169 56.83 -25.36 51.42
N ARG A 170 57.34 -24.84 50.30
CA ARG A 170 58.72 -25.12 49.86
C ARG A 170 59.76 -24.51 50.79
N ALA A 171 59.55 -23.29 51.29
CA ALA A 171 60.45 -22.65 52.24
C ALA A 171 60.50 -23.39 53.58
N GLU A 172 59.35 -23.88 54.05
CA GLU A 172 59.25 -24.71 55.27
C GLU A 172 59.99 -26.04 55.10
N LEU A 173 59.81 -26.74 53.98
CA LEU A 173 60.55 -27.98 53.67
C LEU A 173 62.07 -27.76 53.64
N LEU A 174 62.53 -26.63 53.10
CA LEU A 174 63.96 -26.29 53.09
C LEU A 174 64.49 -25.98 54.48
N ARG A 175 63.71 -25.35 55.36
CA ARG A 175 64.08 -25.15 56.76
C ARG A 175 64.17 -26.45 57.54
N VAL A 176 63.22 -27.36 57.35
CA VAL A 176 63.24 -28.69 58.00
C VAL A 176 64.43 -29.52 57.53
N LYS A 177 64.87 -29.36 56.28
CA LYS A 177 66.03 -30.09 55.74
C LYS A 177 67.38 -29.46 56.12
N ALA A 178 67.39 -28.20 56.54
CA ALA A 178 68.59 -27.45 56.93
C ALA A 178 68.86 -27.47 58.46
N ALA A 179 67.94 -28.04 59.25
CA ALA A 179 68.09 -28.32 60.67
C ALA A 179 68.46 -29.79 60.89
#